data_AF-A0A7S4ALA8-F1
#
_entry.id   AF-A0A7S4ALA8-F1
#
_cell.length_a   1.000
_cell.length_b   1.000
_cell.length_c   1.000
_cell.angle_alpha   90.00
_cell.angle_beta   90.00
_cell.angle_gamma   90.00
#
_symmetry.space_group_name_H-M   'P 1'
#
loop_
_entity.id
_entity.type
_entity.pdbx_description
1 polymer ?
#
loop_
_entity_poly.entity_id
_entity_poly.type
_entity_poly.pdbx_seq_one_letter_code
_entity_poly.pdbx_strand_id
1 'polypeptide(L)'
;MRGEKLVVGSIVRAKRGSKRCRAMVATVGGDDGDRDCTRTRTVCILWEPIYPHPLYGRFLIVPKSIRREIEQDEVTVDVETVEELFPFENNEPTTDTATATATARSGSDNEASATATSSSIALWKERGDQLLRLGDASAATSYYEKALSDSSSVSIGGSIIISVEGFPRIAEVDCVDDGNDDGNGGSTIDVTLVHSEEERTVKETAILLSIMQKDTDNLQERILLNLARCMLQLSELDAANRPKYLKAAVLATTLVLTLSSFREEQKQIPRDDSAVVLPANSETALVLRCKAYSSLSKWKNALSDARQLVKSGINQEQGKKLLAGVERKKKMQSKTDKKLAKQICRLVESATAANEISAEITPRY
;
A
#
# COMPACT_ATOMS: atom_id res chain seq x y z
N MET A 1 -14.88 -11.48 30.75
CA MET A 1 -14.11 -10.24 30.54
C MET A 1 -14.50 -9.29 31.66
N ARG A 2 -13.52 -8.73 32.39
CA ARG A 2 -13.82 -7.66 33.36
C ARG A 2 -14.33 -6.48 32.53
N GLY A 3 -15.45 -5.88 32.93
CA GLY A 3 -16.09 -4.81 32.17
C GLY A 3 -15.25 -3.54 32.22
N GLU A 4 -14.23 -3.46 31.37
CA GLU A 4 -13.56 -2.21 31.08
C GLU A 4 -14.60 -1.25 30.49
N LYS A 5 -14.70 -0.07 31.12
CA LYS A 5 -15.60 0.98 30.67
C LYS A 5 -15.06 1.50 29.35
N LEU A 6 -15.77 1.24 28.26
CA LEU A 6 -15.55 1.95 27.00
C LEU A 6 -15.65 3.45 27.26
N VAL A 7 -14.64 4.20 26.83
CA VAL A 7 -14.54 5.64 27.02
C VAL A 7 -14.90 6.33 25.70
N VAL A 8 -15.76 7.33 25.74
CA VAL A 8 -16.04 8.18 24.56
C VAL A 8 -14.73 8.81 24.06
N GLY A 9 -14.49 8.73 22.76
CA GLY A 9 -13.25 9.14 22.11
C GLY A 9 -12.19 8.04 22.00
N SER A 10 -12.36 6.90 22.68
CA SER A 10 -11.45 5.76 22.53
C SER A 10 -11.57 5.13 21.14
N ILE A 11 -10.43 4.74 20.56
CA ILE A 11 -10.42 3.94 19.33
C ILE A 11 -10.56 2.48 19.75
N VAL A 12 -11.47 1.78 19.07
CA VAL A 12 -11.82 0.38 19.31
C VAL A 12 -11.85 -0.37 17.99
N ARG A 13 -11.90 -1.70 18.08
CA ARG A 13 -12.17 -2.58 16.93
C ARG A 13 -13.63 -2.99 17.00
N ALA A 14 -14.38 -2.81 15.93
CA ALA A 14 -15.76 -3.25 15.85
C ALA A 14 -16.01 -4.03 14.56
N LYS A 15 -17.01 -4.90 14.58
CA LYS A 15 -17.36 -5.73 13.42
C LYS A 15 -18.19 -4.94 12.41
N ARG A 16 -17.66 -4.75 11.20
CA ARG A 16 -18.38 -4.20 10.03
C ARG A 16 -18.62 -5.32 9.01
N GLY A 17 -19.82 -5.92 9.06
CA GLY A 17 -20.14 -7.09 8.23
C GLY A 17 -19.34 -8.32 8.66
N SER A 18 -18.53 -8.89 7.77
CA SER A 18 -17.66 -10.06 8.06
C SER A 18 -16.26 -9.69 8.54
N LYS A 19 -15.94 -8.39 8.66
CA LYS A 19 -14.58 -7.91 8.94
C LYS A 19 -14.56 -7.05 10.21
N ARG A 20 -13.39 -6.95 10.83
CA ARG A 20 -13.14 -6.07 11.97
C ARG A 20 -12.47 -4.79 11.45
N CYS A 21 -12.98 -3.65 11.85
CA CYS A 21 -12.47 -2.34 11.46
C CYS A 21 -12.25 -1.48 12.71
N ARG A 22 -11.33 -0.52 12.62
CA ARG A 22 -11.19 0.51 13.66
C ARG A 22 -12.39 1.45 13.62
N ALA A 23 -12.85 1.84 14.80
CA ALA A 23 -13.92 2.80 14.98
C ALA A 23 -13.64 3.61 16.25
N MET A 24 -14.11 4.84 16.30
CA MET A 24 -14.07 5.66 17.50
C MET A 24 -15.40 5.52 18.24
N VAL A 25 -15.34 5.33 19.56
CA VAL A 25 -16.53 5.35 20.41
C VAL A 25 -17.06 6.77 20.49
N ALA A 26 -18.21 7.05 19.88
CA ALA A 26 -18.81 8.40 19.89
C ALA A 26 -19.70 8.62 21.10
N THR A 27 -20.56 7.66 21.41
CA THR A 27 -21.39 7.69 22.62
C THR A 27 -21.53 6.29 23.18
N VAL A 28 -21.56 6.19 24.50
CA VAL A 28 -21.87 4.94 25.20
C VAL A 28 -23.30 5.08 25.69
N GLY A 29 -24.19 4.19 25.23
CA GLY A 29 -25.59 4.18 25.68
C GLY A 29 -25.65 4.08 27.20
N GLY A 30 -26.26 5.08 27.84
CA GLY A 30 -26.43 5.14 29.28
C GLY A 30 -27.55 4.23 29.75
N ASP A 31 -27.34 3.60 30.91
CA ASP A 31 -28.44 3.10 31.76
C ASP A 31 -29.24 4.32 32.24
N ASP A 32 -30.13 4.84 31.40
CA ASP A 32 -31.06 5.91 31.78
C ASP A 32 -32.13 5.35 32.72
N GLY A 33 -31.73 4.95 33.93
CA GLY A 33 -32.57 4.75 35.13
C GLY A 33 -33.77 3.80 35.06
N ASP A 34 -34.08 3.24 33.89
CA ASP A 34 -35.29 2.48 33.64
C ASP A 34 -35.02 1.01 33.96
N ARG A 35 -35.77 0.47 34.93
CA ARG A 35 -35.50 -0.81 35.62
C ARG A 35 -35.65 -2.07 34.75
N ASP A 36 -35.67 -1.95 33.44
CA ASP A 36 -35.73 -3.09 32.53
C ASP A 36 -34.33 -3.69 32.34
N CYS A 37 -34.07 -4.75 33.10
CA CYS A 37 -32.80 -5.47 33.23
C CYS A 37 -32.37 -6.25 31.96
N THR A 38 -33.00 -6.00 30.81
CA THR A 38 -32.79 -6.76 29.56
C THR A 38 -32.30 -5.91 28.40
N ARG A 39 -32.02 -4.61 28.59
CA ARG A 39 -31.43 -3.79 27.52
C ARG A 39 -29.98 -4.17 27.30
N THR A 40 -29.67 -4.65 26.10
CA THR A 40 -28.29 -4.82 25.64
C THR A 40 -27.59 -3.47 25.64
N ARG A 41 -26.38 -3.42 26.20
CA ARG A 41 -25.59 -2.20 26.29
C ARG A 41 -25.09 -1.88 24.88
N THR A 42 -25.50 -0.75 24.33
CA THR A 42 -25.10 -0.34 22.97
C THR A 42 -24.10 0.81 23.01
N VAL A 43 -23.29 0.90 21.97
CA VAL A 43 -22.30 1.96 21.77
C VAL A 43 -22.50 2.52 20.36
N CYS A 44 -22.58 3.84 20.24
CA CYS A 44 -22.48 4.48 18.94
C CYS A 44 -20.99 4.59 18.58
N ILE A 45 -20.63 4.06 17.42
CA ILE A 45 -19.28 4.15 16.91
C ILE A 45 -19.25 4.93 15.59
N LEU A 46 -18.18 5.69 15.40
CA LEU A 46 -17.82 6.34 14.16
C LEU A 46 -16.75 5.49 13.49
N TRP A 47 -17.08 4.87 12.36
CA TRP A 47 -16.09 4.09 11.63
C TRP A 47 -14.93 5.00 11.21
N GLU A 48 -13.70 4.59 11.51
CA GLU A 48 -12.58 5.23 10.84
C GLU A 48 -12.72 4.98 9.34
N PRO A 49 -12.47 5.98 8.49
CA PRO A 49 -12.38 5.76 7.07
C PRO A 49 -11.42 4.59 6.82
N ILE A 50 -11.77 3.66 5.91
CA ILE A 50 -10.93 2.49 5.58
C ILE A 50 -9.59 2.90 4.93
N TYR A 51 -9.32 4.20 4.84
CA TYR A 51 -8.07 4.74 4.34
C TYR A 51 -6.94 4.58 5.36
N PRO A 52 -5.76 4.11 4.92
CA PRO A 52 -4.58 4.22 5.76
C PRO A 52 -4.37 5.69 6.11
N HIS A 53 -4.08 5.95 7.38
CA HIS A 53 -3.62 7.26 7.80
C HIS A 53 -2.11 7.23 7.65
N PRO A 54 -1.52 7.97 6.68
CA PRO A 54 -0.08 8.03 6.60
C PRO A 54 0.41 8.60 7.92
N LEU A 55 1.20 7.83 8.67
CA LEU A 55 1.71 8.30 9.97
C LEU A 55 2.59 9.53 9.76
N TYR A 56 3.37 9.57 8.67
CA TYR A 56 4.13 10.73 8.21
C TYR A 56 4.48 10.59 6.72
N GLY A 57 4.42 11.68 5.95
CA GLY A 57 5.22 11.86 4.73
C GLY A 57 5.08 10.83 3.59
N ARG A 58 6.00 10.94 2.62
CA ARG A 58 5.87 10.50 1.21
C ARG A 58 6.03 9.00 0.96
N PHE A 59 5.01 8.15 1.11
CA PHE A 59 5.06 6.85 0.39
C PHE A 59 3.71 6.42 -0.18
N LEU A 60 3.83 5.58 -1.23
CA LEU A 60 2.92 4.80 -2.10
C LEU A 60 1.40 5.06 -2.11
N ILE A 61 0.82 5.53 -1.01
CA ILE A 61 -0.57 5.92 -0.89
C ILE A 61 -0.56 7.31 -0.25
N VAL A 62 -0.44 8.35 -1.06
CA VAL A 62 -1.03 9.62 -0.64
C VAL A 62 -2.53 9.46 -0.87
N PRO A 63 -3.39 9.21 0.16
CA PRO A 63 -4.72 9.75 0.06
C PRO A 63 -4.52 11.23 -0.19
N LYS A 64 -4.75 11.69 -1.44
CA LYS A 64 -5.30 13.03 -1.59
C LYS A 64 -6.55 12.95 -0.74
N SER A 65 -6.46 13.47 0.48
CA SER A 65 -7.60 13.73 1.31
C SER A 65 -8.42 14.72 0.49
N ILE A 66 -9.24 14.17 -0.41
CA ILE A 66 -10.46 14.86 -0.74
C ILE A 66 -11.13 14.88 0.62
N ARG A 67 -11.05 16.03 1.30
CA ARG A 67 -11.99 16.44 2.34
C ARG A 67 -13.37 16.40 1.67
N ARG A 68 -13.87 15.22 1.38
CA ARG A 68 -15.29 14.99 1.39
C ARG A 68 -15.58 14.95 2.86
N GLU A 69 -16.49 15.82 3.28
CA GLU A 69 -17.34 15.57 4.43
C GLU A 69 -17.91 14.16 4.19
N ILE A 70 -17.21 13.16 4.71
CA ILE A 70 -17.73 11.80 4.78
C ILE A 70 -18.83 11.97 5.80
N GLU A 71 -20.08 11.82 5.37
CA GLU A 71 -21.18 11.46 6.27
C GLU A 71 -20.64 10.30 7.11
N GLN A 72 -20.19 10.60 8.31
CA GLN A 72 -19.70 9.58 9.22
C GLN A 72 -20.96 8.80 9.57
N ASP A 73 -21.08 7.59 8.99
CA ASP A 73 -22.15 6.67 9.35
C ASP A 73 -21.98 6.36 10.85
N GLU A 74 -22.69 7.12 11.68
CA GLU A 74 -22.92 6.81 13.08
C GLU A 74 -23.69 5.50 13.12
N VAL A 75 -23.02 4.43 13.57
CA VAL A 75 -23.65 3.12 13.69
C VAL A 75 -23.69 2.77 15.17
N THR A 76 -24.89 2.50 15.66
CA THR A 76 -25.07 1.89 16.98
C THR A 76 -24.76 0.40 16.86
N VAL A 77 -23.77 -0.07 17.61
CA VAL A 77 -23.37 -1.47 17.70
C VAL A 77 -23.54 -1.98 19.13
N ASP A 78 -23.66 -3.30 19.28
CA ASP A 78 -23.66 -3.93 20.59
C ASP A 78 -22.25 -3.87 21.20
N VAL A 79 -22.15 -3.55 22.50
CA VAL A 79 -20.87 -3.50 23.24
C VAL A 79 -20.09 -4.79 23.08
N GLU A 80 -20.76 -5.94 23.01
CA GLU A 80 -20.10 -7.24 22.84
C GLU A 80 -19.35 -7.39 21.50
N THR A 81 -19.68 -6.57 20.52
CA THR A 81 -19.02 -6.54 19.21
C THR A 81 -17.84 -5.58 19.15
N VAL A 82 -17.63 -4.81 20.22
CA VAL A 82 -16.54 -3.85 20.39
C VAL A 82 -15.41 -4.55 21.15
N GLU A 83 -14.24 -4.56 20.55
CA GLU A 83 -13.01 -5.10 21.11
C GLU A 83 -12.03 -3.96 21.36
N GLU A 84 -11.29 -4.04 22.46
CA GLU A 84 -10.20 -3.10 22.70
C GLU A 84 -9.09 -3.27 21.66
N LEU A 85 -8.35 -2.19 21.42
CA LEU A 85 -7.13 -2.25 20.65
C LEU A 85 -6.11 -3.17 21.32
N PHE A 86 -5.24 -3.77 20.52
CA PHE A 86 -4.18 -4.60 21.09
C PHE A 86 -3.22 -3.74 21.94
N PRO A 87 -2.57 -4.31 22.98
CA PRO A 87 -1.66 -3.55 23.84
C PRO A 87 -0.54 -2.80 23.08
N PHE A 88 -0.10 -3.32 21.92
CA PHE A 88 0.91 -2.68 21.08
C PHE A 88 0.40 -1.50 20.25
N GLU A 89 -0.92 -1.40 20.04
CA GLU A 89 -1.56 -0.26 19.36
C GLU A 89 -1.70 0.94 20.30
N ASN A 90 -1.86 0.69 21.62
CA ASN A 90 -1.95 1.73 22.64
C ASN A 90 -0.59 2.33 23.01
N ASN A 91 0.49 1.58 22.77
CA ASN A 91 1.85 2.05 22.98
C ASN A 91 2.35 2.77 21.72
N GLU A 92 2.04 4.06 21.61
CA GLU A 92 2.92 4.94 20.83
C GLU A 92 4.34 4.72 21.36
N PRO A 93 5.33 4.47 20.50
CA PRO A 93 6.70 4.38 20.97
C PRO A 93 7.03 5.73 21.58
N THR A 94 7.04 5.78 22.92
CA THR A 94 7.51 6.92 23.68
C THR A 94 8.88 7.27 23.13
N THR A 95 8.98 8.41 22.44
CA THR A 95 10.22 9.01 21.96
C THR A 95 11.17 9.40 23.09
N ASP A 96 10.80 9.14 24.34
CA ASP A 96 11.56 9.44 25.54
C ASP A 96 12.62 8.38 25.83
N THR A 97 13.69 8.33 25.02
CA THR A 97 15.02 7.96 25.55
C THR A 97 16.16 8.55 24.72
N ALA A 98 16.23 9.88 24.67
CA ALA A 98 17.45 10.62 24.33
C ALA A 98 17.75 11.63 25.44
N THR A 99 18.05 11.13 26.63
CA THR A 99 18.76 11.91 27.65
C THR A 99 19.85 11.02 28.25
N ALA A 100 20.76 10.57 27.39
CA ALA A 100 22.04 10.03 27.84
C ALA A 100 22.98 11.22 28.06
N THR A 101 23.28 11.45 29.33
CA THR A 101 24.24 12.42 29.87
C THR A 101 25.53 12.41 29.05
N ALA A 102 25.87 13.57 28.49
CA ALA A 102 27.11 13.82 27.79
C ALA A 102 28.32 13.50 28.68
N THR A 103 28.99 12.38 28.38
CA THR A 103 30.39 12.17 28.77
C THR A 103 31.16 11.85 27.50
N ALA A 104 31.89 12.86 27.01
CA ALA A 104 32.63 12.84 25.76
C ALA A 104 33.68 11.71 25.73
N ARG A 105 33.50 10.75 24.81
CA ARG A 105 34.60 9.98 24.19
C ARG A 105 34.31 9.78 22.72
N SER A 106 34.86 10.69 21.93
CA SER A 106 34.92 10.68 20.47
C SER A 106 35.58 9.38 19.97
N GLY A 107 34.82 8.56 19.23
CA GLY A 107 35.42 7.55 18.35
C GLY A 107 34.72 6.19 18.21
N SER A 108 33.38 6.05 18.25
CA SER A 108 32.70 4.83 17.77
C SER A 108 31.16 4.95 17.55
N ASP A 109 30.61 6.15 17.40
CA ASP A 109 29.17 6.38 17.57
C ASP A 109 28.27 5.95 16.37
N ASN A 110 28.86 5.69 15.21
CA ASN A 110 28.07 5.40 13.99
C ASN A 110 27.44 4.00 13.99
N GLU A 111 27.99 3.03 14.72
CA GLU A 111 27.51 1.64 14.66
C GLU A 111 26.35 1.36 15.63
N ALA A 112 26.33 2.05 16.78
CA ALA A 112 25.23 1.98 17.75
C ALA A 112 23.93 2.64 17.24
N SER A 113 24.05 3.72 16.44
CA SER A 113 22.90 4.40 15.85
C SER A 113 22.22 3.56 14.75
N ALA A 114 23.01 2.94 13.86
CA ALA A 114 22.48 2.11 12.78
C ALA A 114 21.71 0.87 13.28
N THR A 115 22.17 0.26 14.37
CA THR A 115 21.52 -0.91 14.99
C THR A 115 20.19 -0.54 15.66
N ALA A 116 20.11 0.62 16.32
CA ALA A 116 18.87 1.14 16.90
C ALA A 116 17.80 1.41 15.82
N THR A 117 18.16 2.05 14.70
CA THR A 117 17.24 2.32 13.59
C THR A 117 16.72 1.03 12.94
N SER A 118 17.59 0.05 12.71
CA SER A 118 17.19 -1.26 12.18
C SER A 118 16.18 -1.97 13.11
N SER A 119 16.38 -1.89 14.42
CA SER A 119 15.46 -2.46 15.41
C SER A 119 14.08 -1.79 15.39
N SER A 120 14.03 -0.47 15.18
CA SER A 120 12.78 0.29 15.05
C SER A 120 11.99 -0.12 13.79
N ILE A 121 12.67 -0.23 12.64
CA ILE A 121 12.03 -0.63 11.38
C ILE A 121 11.44 -2.05 11.50
N ALA A 122 12.18 -2.98 12.11
CA ALA A 122 11.72 -4.34 12.34
C ALA A 122 10.47 -4.39 13.25
N LEU A 123 10.46 -3.58 14.33
CA LEU A 123 9.31 -3.46 15.23
C LEU A 123 8.06 -2.95 14.50
N TRP A 124 8.19 -1.88 13.70
CA TRP A 124 7.08 -1.35 12.91
C TRP A 124 6.52 -2.38 11.93
N LYS A 125 7.41 -3.09 11.24
CA LYS A 125 7.02 -4.19 10.36
C LYS A 125 6.29 -5.29 11.13
N GLU A 126 6.78 -5.69 12.31
CA GLU A 126 6.15 -6.74 13.10
C GLU A 126 4.73 -6.36 13.53
N ARG A 127 4.53 -5.11 14.00
CA ARG A 127 3.20 -4.57 14.32
C ARG A 127 2.27 -4.62 13.10
N GLY A 128 2.77 -4.21 11.93
CA GLY A 128 2.04 -4.33 10.66
C GLY A 128 1.68 -5.79 10.33
N ASP A 129 2.60 -6.73 10.54
CA ASP A 129 2.38 -8.16 10.29
C ASP A 129 1.29 -8.74 11.22
N GLN A 130 1.27 -8.33 12.48
CA GLN A 130 0.23 -8.72 13.45
C GLN A 130 -1.14 -8.24 12.97
N LEU A 131 -1.26 -6.97 12.59
CA LEU A 131 -2.50 -6.38 12.08
C LEU A 131 -2.97 -7.01 10.77
N LEU A 132 -2.05 -7.30 9.85
CA LEU A 132 -2.37 -7.97 8.60
C LEU A 132 -2.91 -9.39 8.84
N ARG A 133 -2.34 -10.15 9.81
CA ARG A 133 -2.86 -11.47 10.20
C ARG A 133 -4.28 -11.40 10.78
N LEU A 134 -4.60 -10.30 11.46
CA LEU A 134 -5.93 -10.02 12.00
C LEU A 134 -6.92 -9.53 10.94
N GLY A 135 -6.47 -9.35 9.69
CA GLY A 135 -7.29 -8.90 8.57
C GLY A 135 -7.50 -7.38 8.50
N ASP A 136 -6.75 -6.62 9.30
CA ASP A 136 -6.81 -5.16 9.32
C ASP A 136 -5.75 -4.56 8.40
N ALA A 137 -5.99 -4.71 7.09
CA ALA A 137 -5.10 -4.22 6.05
C ALA A 137 -4.90 -2.69 6.09
N SER A 138 -5.92 -1.95 6.53
CA SER A 138 -5.86 -0.49 6.56
C SER A 138 -4.90 -0.01 7.64
N ALA A 139 -5.07 -0.50 8.87
CA ALA A 139 -4.16 -0.19 9.96
C ALA A 139 -2.74 -0.67 9.63
N ALA A 140 -2.59 -1.94 9.19
CA ALA A 140 -1.29 -2.54 8.85
C ALA A 140 -0.50 -1.70 7.84
N THR A 141 -1.18 -1.11 6.85
CA THR A 141 -0.56 -0.23 5.85
C THR A 141 0.17 0.94 6.49
N SER A 142 -0.43 1.59 7.48
CA SER A 142 0.15 2.77 8.16
C SER A 142 1.47 2.41 8.88
N TYR A 143 1.52 1.24 9.52
CA TYR A 143 2.73 0.71 10.16
C TYR A 143 3.83 0.39 9.13
N TYR A 144 3.46 -0.20 7.98
CA TYR A 144 4.41 -0.46 6.90
C TYR A 144 4.94 0.81 6.25
N GLU A 145 4.11 1.84 6.08
CA GLU A 145 4.55 3.13 5.56
C GLU A 145 5.53 3.82 6.51
N LYS A 146 5.28 3.75 7.82
CA LYS A 146 6.24 4.23 8.83
C LYS A 146 7.56 3.45 8.77
N ALA A 147 7.50 2.13 8.68
CA ALA A 147 8.69 1.30 8.53
C ALA A 147 9.49 1.67 7.26
N LEU A 148 8.81 1.93 6.13
CA LEU A 148 9.48 2.37 4.91
C LEU A 148 10.10 3.76 5.07
N SER A 149 9.37 4.71 5.65
CA SER A 149 9.87 6.05 5.93
C SER A 149 11.13 6.02 6.78
N ASP A 150 11.17 5.20 7.84
CA ASP A 150 12.33 5.07 8.70
C ASP A 150 13.49 4.33 7.99
N SER A 151 13.20 3.47 7.01
CA SER A 151 14.20 2.75 6.22
C SER A 151 14.73 3.52 5.01
N SER A 152 14.08 4.61 4.61
CA SER A 152 14.33 5.31 3.34
C SER A 152 14.90 6.71 3.54
N SER A 153 15.92 6.84 4.38
CA SER A 153 16.73 8.05 4.47
C SER A 153 17.55 8.24 3.19
N VAL A 154 17.47 9.41 2.57
CA VAL A 154 18.36 9.80 1.46
C VAL A 154 19.68 10.29 2.05
N SER A 155 20.79 9.78 1.52
CA SER A 155 22.14 10.20 1.91
C SER A 155 23.03 10.30 0.68
N ILE A 156 24.00 11.20 0.70
CA ILE A 156 25.05 11.29 -0.33
C ILE A 156 25.81 9.96 -0.41
N GLY A 157 26.07 9.48 -1.63
CA GLY A 157 26.61 8.14 -1.92
C GLY A 157 25.61 7.00 -1.67
N GLY A 158 24.36 7.33 -1.34
CA GLY A 158 23.27 6.36 -1.19
C GLY A 158 22.66 6.01 -2.55
N SER A 159 22.10 4.81 -2.65
CA SER A 159 21.33 4.41 -3.83
C SER A 159 19.85 4.66 -3.60
N ILE A 160 19.17 5.25 -4.58
CA ILE A 160 17.75 5.54 -4.55
C ILE A 160 17.05 4.97 -5.80
N ILE A 161 15.74 4.78 -5.70
CA ILE A 161 14.88 4.44 -6.83
C ILE A 161 14.06 5.69 -7.18
N ILE A 162 14.19 6.15 -8.42
CA ILE A 162 13.45 7.31 -8.95
C ILE A 162 12.55 6.91 -10.11
N SER A 163 11.52 7.71 -10.38
CA SER A 163 10.68 7.52 -11.56
C SER A 163 11.24 8.28 -12.77
N VAL A 164 11.78 7.56 -13.74
CA VAL A 164 12.24 8.10 -15.02
C VAL A 164 11.29 7.62 -16.11
N GLU A 165 10.60 8.55 -16.78
CA GLU A 165 9.64 8.24 -17.85
C GLU A 165 8.53 7.26 -17.41
N GLY A 166 8.18 7.29 -16.12
CA GLY A 166 7.18 6.39 -15.55
C GLY A 166 7.70 5.00 -15.18
N PHE A 167 9.00 4.74 -15.32
CA PHE A 167 9.65 3.49 -14.91
C PHE A 167 10.57 3.71 -13.71
N PRO A 168 10.61 2.78 -12.74
CA PRO A 168 11.56 2.86 -11.64
C PRO A 168 12.97 2.56 -12.14
N ARG A 169 13.89 3.48 -11.88
CA ARG A 169 15.32 3.37 -12.19
C ARG A 169 16.12 3.62 -10.93
N ILE A 170 17.29 2.99 -10.85
CA ILE A 170 18.21 3.14 -9.72
C ILE A 170 19.19 4.25 -10.07
N ALA A 171 19.40 5.13 -9.11
CA ALA A 171 20.35 6.22 -9.19
C ALA A 171 21.19 6.26 -7.91
N GLU A 172 22.43 6.71 -8.04
CA GLU A 172 23.29 7.07 -6.92
C GLU A 172 23.13 8.57 -6.62
N VAL A 173 23.15 8.94 -5.36
CA VAL A 173 22.98 10.34 -4.92
C VAL A 173 24.34 11.01 -4.84
N ASP A 174 24.55 12.02 -5.69
CA ASP A 174 25.81 12.75 -5.76
C ASP A 174 25.80 13.97 -4.83
N CYS A 175 24.69 14.71 -4.84
CA CYS A 175 24.52 15.92 -4.02
C CYS A 175 23.06 16.07 -3.58
N VAL A 176 22.86 16.61 -2.38
CA VAL A 176 21.55 17.04 -1.87
C VAL A 176 21.62 18.54 -1.68
N ASP A 177 20.85 19.27 -2.49
CA ASP A 177 20.71 20.71 -2.35
C ASP A 177 19.43 21.00 -1.52
N ASP A 178 19.63 21.56 -0.34
CA ASP A 178 18.55 21.92 0.58
C ASP A 178 17.81 23.19 0.13
N GLY A 179 18.26 23.88 -0.93
CA GLY A 179 17.45 24.85 -1.68
C GLY A 179 16.95 26.04 -0.87
N ASN A 180 17.64 26.43 0.20
CA ASN A 180 17.22 27.54 1.06
C ASN A 180 17.27 28.92 0.36
N ASP A 181 17.93 29.04 -0.79
CA ASP A 181 18.25 30.34 -1.37
C ASP A 181 17.25 30.87 -2.42
N ASP A 182 16.42 30.01 -3.06
CA ASP A 182 15.69 30.42 -4.28
C ASP A 182 14.16 30.59 -4.14
N GLY A 183 13.60 30.52 -2.94
CA GLY A 183 12.17 30.81 -2.69
C GLY A 183 11.16 29.87 -3.35
N ASN A 184 11.60 28.91 -4.19
CA ASN A 184 10.79 27.87 -4.82
C ASN A 184 10.94 26.54 -4.08
N GLY A 185 10.72 26.62 -2.75
CA GLY A 185 11.19 25.68 -1.71
C GLY A 185 10.88 24.20 -1.91
N GLY A 186 11.72 23.50 -2.67
CA GLY A 186 11.81 22.06 -2.66
C GLY A 186 13.24 21.62 -2.86
N SER A 187 13.74 20.75 -1.97
CA SER A 187 15.06 20.16 -2.11
C SER A 187 15.20 19.46 -3.47
N THR A 188 16.29 19.79 -4.16
CA THR A 188 16.72 19.15 -5.40
C THR A 188 17.90 18.25 -5.10
N ILE A 189 17.97 17.12 -5.80
CA ILE A 189 18.97 16.09 -5.56
C ILE A 189 19.60 15.76 -6.91
N ASP A 190 20.90 15.91 -6.99
CA ASP A 190 21.68 15.49 -8.16
C ASP A 190 22.00 14.02 -8.03
N VAL A 191 21.68 13.27 -9.07
CA VAL A 191 21.79 11.82 -9.09
C VAL A 191 22.39 11.31 -10.39
N THR A 192 23.17 10.24 -10.29
CA THR A 192 23.72 9.52 -11.43
C THR A 192 23.00 8.20 -11.64
N LEU A 193 22.42 7.99 -12.82
CA LEU A 193 21.72 6.74 -13.15
C LEU A 193 22.69 5.56 -13.26
N VAL A 194 22.52 4.54 -12.42
CA VAL A 194 23.46 3.40 -12.30
C VAL A 194 23.68 2.65 -13.62
N HIS A 195 22.67 2.59 -14.50
CA HIS A 195 22.74 1.81 -15.74
C HIS A 195 23.21 2.61 -16.96
N SER A 196 23.04 3.93 -16.96
CA SER A 196 23.33 4.78 -18.13
C SER A 196 24.45 5.78 -17.87
N GLU A 197 24.89 5.93 -16.62
CA GLU A 197 25.88 6.93 -16.18
C GLU A 197 25.42 8.37 -16.53
N GLU A 198 24.12 8.57 -16.69
CA GLU A 198 23.53 9.88 -17.01
C GLU A 198 23.22 10.62 -15.70
N GLU A 199 23.81 11.80 -15.54
CA GLU A 199 23.53 12.72 -14.44
C GLU A 199 22.18 13.42 -14.64
N ARG A 200 21.41 13.55 -13.55
CA ARG A 200 20.13 14.23 -13.53
C ARG A 200 19.88 14.93 -12.20
N THR A 201 19.30 16.12 -12.24
CA THR A 201 18.72 16.77 -11.07
C THR A 201 17.26 16.37 -10.94
N VAL A 202 16.88 15.79 -9.81
CA VAL A 202 15.51 15.37 -9.51
C VAL A 202 14.99 16.07 -8.27
N LYS A 203 13.68 16.34 -8.23
CA LYS A 203 13.02 16.79 -7.00
C LYS A 203 12.93 15.62 -6.03
N GLU A 204 13.01 15.91 -4.74
CA GLU A 204 12.83 14.93 -3.68
C GLU A 204 11.49 14.17 -3.79
N THR A 205 10.45 14.79 -4.34
CA THR A 205 9.13 14.16 -4.62
C THR A 205 9.15 13.09 -5.72
N ALA A 206 10.19 13.05 -6.56
CA ALA A 206 10.36 12.05 -7.61
C ALA A 206 11.03 10.77 -7.11
N ILE A 207 11.57 10.79 -5.88
CA ILE A 207 12.15 9.64 -5.21
C ILE A 207 11.02 8.71 -4.77
N LEU A 208 11.08 7.47 -5.22
CA LEU A 208 10.12 6.42 -4.89
C LEU A 208 10.52 5.66 -3.64
N LEU A 209 11.82 5.45 -3.45
CA LEU A 209 12.38 4.70 -2.33
C LEU A 209 13.89 4.96 -2.21
N SER A 210 14.40 5.18 -1.00
CA SER A 210 15.86 5.10 -0.74
C SER A 210 16.22 3.67 -0.33
N ILE A 211 17.27 3.12 -0.93
CA ILE A 211 17.70 1.73 -0.74
C ILE A 211 18.54 1.65 0.54
N MET A 212 18.11 0.81 1.47
CA MET A 212 18.82 0.60 2.73
C MET A 212 20.14 -0.14 2.47
N GLN A 213 21.28 0.47 2.84
CA GLN A 213 22.62 -0.06 2.57
C GLN A 213 22.89 -1.42 3.25
N LYS A 214 22.48 -1.57 4.52
CA LYS A 214 22.64 -2.80 5.31
C LYS A 214 21.29 -3.49 5.50
N ASP A 215 20.77 -4.10 4.45
CA ASP A 215 19.50 -4.86 4.50
C ASP A 215 19.73 -6.38 4.39
N THR A 216 20.30 -6.96 5.45
CA THR A 216 20.65 -8.39 5.49
C THR A 216 19.44 -9.31 5.33
N ASP A 217 18.27 -8.85 5.75
CA ASP A 217 17.03 -9.66 5.81
C ASP A 217 16.03 -9.35 4.70
N ASN A 218 16.41 -8.50 3.75
CA ASN A 218 15.51 -7.98 2.72
C ASN A 218 14.22 -7.40 3.30
N LEU A 219 14.38 -6.63 4.37
CA LEU A 219 13.33 -6.03 5.16
C LEU A 219 12.48 -5.09 4.31
N GLN A 220 13.11 -4.26 3.48
CA GLN A 220 12.38 -3.34 2.60
C GLN A 220 11.48 -4.10 1.62
N GLU A 221 11.98 -5.17 0.99
CA GLU A 221 11.18 -6.00 0.10
C GLU A 221 10.03 -6.67 0.84
N ARG A 222 10.27 -7.20 2.05
CA ARG A 222 9.22 -7.85 2.85
C ARG A 222 8.13 -6.85 3.24
N ILE A 223 8.50 -5.63 3.62
CA ILE A 223 7.55 -4.56 3.93
C ILE A 223 6.73 -4.21 2.68
N LEU A 224 7.37 -3.98 1.53
CA LEU A 224 6.69 -3.67 0.27
C LEU A 224 5.75 -4.79 -0.20
N LEU A 225 6.16 -6.06 -0.03
CA LEU A 225 5.32 -7.22 -0.34
C LEU A 225 4.07 -7.28 0.55
N ASN A 226 4.21 -6.97 1.84
CA ASN A 226 3.07 -6.91 2.76
C ASN A 226 2.17 -5.72 2.48
N LEU A 227 2.73 -4.56 2.14
CA LEU A 227 1.98 -3.40 1.66
C LEU A 227 1.16 -3.76 0.42
N ALA A 228 1.76 -4.46 -0.56
CA ALA A 228 1.05 -4.92 -1.75
C ALA A 228 -0.10 -5.89 -1.42
N ARG A 229 0.06 -6.78 -0.43
CA ARG A 229 -1.02 -7.64 0.07
C ARG A 229 -2.15 -6.82 0.69
N CYS A 230 -1.81 -5.83 1.52
CA CYS A 230 -2.80 -4.91 2.10
C CYS A 230 -3.58 -4.20 0.99
N MET A 231 -2.89 -3.67 -0.03
CA MET A 231 -3.52 -2.97 -1.15
C MET A 231 -4.48 -3.87 -1.93
N LEU A 232 -4.11 -5.13 -2.16
CA LEU A 232 -5.01 -6.09 -2.81
C LEU A 232 -6.27 -6.33 -1.95
N GLN A 233 -6.13 -6.50 -0.64
CA GLN A 233 -7.27 -6.68 0.28
C GLN A 233 -8.18 -5.44 0.35
N LEU A 234 -7.59 -4.23 0.42
CA LEU A 234 -8.33 -2.97 0.41
C LEU A 234 -9.07 -2.76 -0.91
N SER A 235 -8.49 -3.19 -2.04
CA SER A 235 -9.13 -3.09 -3.35
C SER A 235 -10.41 -3.93 -3.51
N GLU A 236 -10.57 -4.95 -2.65
CA GLU A 236 -11.79 -5.77 -2.58
C GLU A 236 -12.84 -5.15 -1.66
N LEU A 237 -12.42 -4.29 -0.73
CA LEU A 237 -13.27 -3.64 0.27
C LEU A 237 -13.89 -2.34 -0.22
N ASP A 238 -13.12 -1.57 -0.98
CA ASP A 238 -13.52 -0.25 -1.43
C ASP A 238 -13.51 -0.20 -2.96
N ALA A 239 -14.69 -0.40 -3.54
CA ALA A 239 -14.88 -0.38 -4.99
C ALA A 239 -14.56 0.98 -5.61
N ALA A 240 -14.76 2.09 -4.88
CA ALA A 240 -14.53 3.44 -5.39
C ALA A 240 -13.03 3.71 -5.57
N ASN A 241 -12.20 3.26 -4.62
CA ASN A 241 -10.75 3.44 -4.67
C ASN A 241 -9.99 2.22 -5.20
N ARG A 242 -10.71 1.17 -5.62
CA ARG A 242 -10.13 -0.08 -6.15
C ARG A 242 -9.00 0.15 -7.17
N PRO A 243 -9.13 0.98 -8.23
CA PRO A 243 -8.05 1.17 -9.19
C PRO A 243 -6.79 1.80 -8.57
N LYS A 244 -6.95 2.64 -7.55
CA LYS A 244 -5.84 3.29 -6.85
C LYS A 244 -5.05 2.27 -6.03
N TYR A 245 -5.73 1.45 -5.22
CA TYR A 245 -5.08 0.40 -4.45
C TYR A 245 -4.37 -0.61 -5.36
N LEU A 246 -5.01 -1.03 -6.46
CA LEU A 246 -4.37 -1.94 -7.42
C LEU A 246 -3.12 -1.32 -8.06
N LYS A 247 -3.12 -0.02 -8.39
CA LYS A 247 -1.93 0.68 -8.90
C LYS A 247 -0.83 0.76 -7.83
N ALA A 248 -1.17 1.04 -6.58
CA ALA A 248 -0.23 1.03 -5.47
C ALA A 248 0.40 -0.36 -5.26
N ALA A 249 -0.40 -1.43 -5.35
CA ALA A 249 0.10 -2.81 -5.31
C ALA A 249 1.08 -3.11 -6.45
N VAL A 250 0.78 -2.65 -7.67
CA VAL A 250 1.69 -2.77 -8.84
C VAL A 250 2.99 -2.02 -8.58
N LEU A 251 2.92 -0.80 -8.05
CA LEU A 251 4.11 0.00 -7.78
C LEU A 251 4.98 -0.66 -6.70
N ALA A 252 4.41 -1.04 -5.56
CA ALA A 252 5.11 -1.73 -4.48
C ALA A 252 5.83 -3.00 -4.96
N THR A 253 5.12 -3.85 -5.71
CA THR A 253 5.72 -5.09 -6.28
C THR A 253 6.76 -4.82 -7.35
N THR A 254 6.64 -3.71 -8.09
CA THR A 254 7.68 -3.31 -9.06
C THR A 254 8.92 -2.81 -8.34
N LEU A 255 8.79 -2.04 -7.25
CA LEU A 255 9.92 -1.64 -6.42
C LEU A 255 10.64 -2.86 -5.83
N VAL A 256 9.92 -3.88 -5.38
CA VAL A 256 10.54 -5.16 -4.92
C VAL A 256 11.38 -5.80 -6.02
N LEU A 257 10.87 -5.86 -7.25
CA LEU A 257 11.60 -6.44 -8.37
C LEU A 257 12.83 -5.62 -8.75
N THR A 258 12.73 -4.29 -8.71
CA THR A 258 13.87 -3.38 -8.94
C THR A 258 14.94 -3.57 -7.85
N LEU A 259 14.55 -3.58 -6.57
CA LEU A 259 15.45 -3.82 -5.43
C LEU A 259 16.14 -5.19 -5.53
N SER A 260 15.37 -6.24 -5.84
CA SER A 260 15.92 -7.59 -5.97
C SER A 260 16.91 -7.68 -7.12
N SER A 261 16.65 -7.05 -8.28
CA SER A 261 17.63 -7.01 -9.38
C SER A 261 18.93 -6.34 -8.96
N PHE A 262 18.82 -5.17 -8.31
CA PHE A 262 19.97 -4.41 -7.83
C PHE A 262 20.87 -5.21 -6.88
N ARG A 263 20.26 -5.89 -5.91
CA ARG A 263 21.02 -6.67 -4.93
C ARG A 263 21.68 -7.89 -5.53
N GLU A 264 21.06 -8.50 -6.54
CA GLU A 264 21.68 -9.60 -7.27
C GLU A 264 22.87 -9.13 -8.13
N GLU A 265 22.79 -7.92 -8.70
CA GLU A 265 23.93 -7.29 -9.41
C GLU A 265 25.09 -6.98 -8.46
N GLN A 266 24.80 -6.48 -7.26
CA GLN A 266 25.82 -6.17 -6.25
C GLN A 266 26.57 -7.39 -5.70
N LYS A 267 25.93 -8.57 -5.67
CA LYS A 267 26.57 -9.77 -5.12
C LYS A 267 27.73 -10.28 -5.97
N GLN A 268 27.89 -9.82 -7.22
CA GLN A 268 28.98 -10.20 -8.15
C GLN A 268 29.32 -11.71 -8.16
N ILE A 269 28.36 -12.59 -7.89
CA ILE A 269 28.60 -14.03 -7.91
C ILE A 269 28.82 -14.40 -9.38
N PRO A 270 29.98 -14.96 -9.76
CA PRO A 270 30.20 -15.43 -11.12
C PRO A 270 29.06 -16.35 -11.50
N ARG A 271 28.25 -15.95 -12.49
CA ARG A 271 27.16 -16.78 -12.99
C ARG A 271 27.78 -17.92 -13.77
N ASP A 272 27.95 -19.07 -13.13
CA ASP A 272 27.97 -20.33 -13.88
C ASP A 272 26.65 -20.42 -14.65
N ASP A 273 26.71 -20.81 -15.93
CA ASP A 273 25.60 -20.92 -16.92
C ASP A 273 24.37 -21.77 -16.49
N SER A 274 24.33 -22.18 -15.23
CA SER A 274 23.16 -22.75 -14.57
C SER A 274 21.96 -21.80 -14.56
N ALA A 275 20.76 -22.39 -14.58
CA ALA A 275 19.48 -21.70 -14.74
C ALA A 275 19.33 -20.49 -13.78
N VAL A 276 18.78 -19.37 -14.30
CA VAL A 276 18.50 -18.16 -13.52
C VAL A 276 17.47 -18.46 -12.42
N VAL A 277 17.97 -18.71 -11.21
CA VAL A 277 17.15 -18.86 -10.00
C VAL A 277 16.68 -17.47 -9.58
N LEU A 278 15.38 -17.22 -9.60
CA LEU A 278 14.82 -15.96 -9.09
C LEU A 278 14.89 -15.92 -7.55
N PRO A 279 15.21 -14.77 -6.94
CA PRO A 279 15.05 -14.59 -5.50
C PRO A 279 13.60 -14.83 -5.05
N ALA A 280 13.40 -15.44 -3.88
CA ALA A 280 12.07 -15.78 -3.37
C ALA A 280 11.11 -14.57 -3.27
N ASN A 281 11.65 -13.39 -2.97
CA ASN A 281 10.88 -12.15 -2.92
C ASN A 281 10.39 -11.71 -4.30
N SER A 282 11.22 -11.88 -5.34
CA SER A 282 10.86 -11.60 -6.74
C SER A 282 9.68 -12.46 -7.20
N GLU A 283 9.66 -13.74 -6.82
CA GLU A 283 8.55 -14.62 -7.18
C GLU A 283 7.24 -14.17 -6.55
N THR A 284 7.28 -13.86 -5.25
CA THR A 284 6.12 -13.33 -4.53
C THR A 284 5.65 -12.02 -5.16
N ALA A 285 6.58 -11.13 -5.54
CA ALA A 285 6.26 -9.88 -6.21
C ALA A 285 5.55 -10.11 -7.56
N LEU A 286 6.05 -11.02 -8.40
CA LEU A 286 5.41 -11.37 -9.67
C LEU A 286 4.00 -11.92 -9.49
N VAL A 287 3.77 -12.77 -8.48
CA VAL A 287 2.44 -13.30 -8.16
C VAL A 287 1.47 -12.17 -7.80
N LEU A 288 1.87 -11.28 -6.88
CA LEU A 288 1.03 -10.18 -6.41
C LEU A 288 0.78 -9.16 -7.53
N ARG A 289 1.81 -8.83 -8.31
CA ARG A 289 1.71 -7.91 -9.45
C ARG A 289 0.82 -8.45 -10.57
N CYS A 290 0.95 -9.75 -10.89
CA CYS A 290 0.07 -10.44 -11.84
C CYS A 290 -1.40 -10.35 -11.40
N LYS A 291 -1.70 -10.59 -10.11
CA LYS A 291 -3.06 -10.45 -9.55
C LYS A 291 -3.57 -9.01 -9.67
N ALA A 292 -2.72 -8.02 -9.38
CA ALA A 292 -3.08 -6.62 -9.49
C ALA A 292 -3.35 -6.21 -10.95
N TYR A 293 -2.47 -6.55 -11.89
CA TYR A 293 -2.66 -6.30 -13.32
C TYR A 293 -3.89 -7.00 -13.88
N SER A 294 -4.14 -8.26 -13.49
CA SER A 294 -5.35 -8.98 -13.88
C SER A 294 -6.62 -8.29 -13.39
N SER A 295 -6.57 -7.65 -12.21
CA SER A 295 -7.72 -6.94 -11.63
C SER A 295 -7.92 -5.55 -12.24
N LEU A 296 -6.86 -4.97 -12.83
CA LEU A 296 -6.89 -3.74 -13.63
C LEU A 296 -7.18 -3.99 -15.13
N SER A 297 -7.48 -5.24 -15.51
CA SER A 297 -7.62 -5.67 -16.91
C SER A 297 -6.41 -5.34 -17.79
N LYS A 298 -5.20 -5.24 -17.20
CA LYS A 298 -3.92 -5.06 -17.91
C LYS A 298 -3.35 -6.42 -18.33
N TRP A 299 -4.06 -7.09 -19.23
CA TRP A 299 -3.84 -8.49 -19.59
C TRP A 299 -2.43 -8.80 -20.12
N LYS A 300 -1.85 -7.90 -20.92
CA LYS A 300 -0.49 -8.09 -21.47
C LYS A 300 0.55 -8.22 -20.35
N ASN A 301 0.50 -7.30 -19.38
CA ASN A 301 1.40 -7.28 -18.24
C ASN A 301 1.18 -8.49 -17.32
N ALA A 302 -0.08 -8.81 -17.00
CA ALA A 302 -0.40 -9.98 -16.17
C ALA A 302 0.10 -11.30 -16.79
N LEU A 303 -0.04 -11.47 -18.10
CA LEU A 303 0.48 -12.64 -18.83
C LEU A 303 2.01 -12.65 -18.86
N SER A 304 2.66 -11.49 -18.97
CA SER A 304 4.12 -11.38 -18.89
C SER A 304 4.64 -11.87 -17.54
N ASP A 305 4.08 -11.38 -16.44
CA ASP A 305 4.47 -11.78 -15.08
C ASP A 305 4.24 -13.30 -14.85
N ALA A 306 3.09 -13.83 -15.29
CA ALA A 306 2.81 -15.26 -15.17
C ALA A 306 3.78 -16.13 -15.98
N ARG A 307 4.19 -15.69 -17.17
CA ARG A 307 5.19 -16.38 -17.99
C ARG A 307 6.58 -16.33 -17.37
N GLN A 308 6.96 -15.20 -16.75
CA GLN A 308 8.22 -15.10 -16.02
C GLN A 308 8.28 -16.10 -14.86
N LEU A 309 7.19 -16.26 -14.10
CA LEU A 309 7.08 -17.29 -13.06
C LEU A 309 7.20 -18.72 -13.60
N VAL A 310 6.63 -19.01 -14.78
CA VAL A 310 6.79 -20.35 -15.40
C VAL A 310 8.24 -20.60 -15.84
N LYS A 311 8.95 -19.55 -16.25
CA LYS A 311 10.35 -19.64 -16.70
C LYS A 311 11.34 -19.81 -15.54
N SER A 312 11.05 -19.31 -14.33
CA SER A 312 11.98 -19.40 -13.19
C SER A 312 12.17 -20.80 -12.62
N GLY A 313 11.28 -21.74 -12.92
CA GLY A 313 11.39 -23.15 -12.54
C GLY A 313 10.97 -23.47 -11.10
N ILE A 314 11.23 -22.59 -10.13
CA ILE A 314 10.96 -22.83 -8.69
C ILE A 314 9.47 -22.95 -8.40
N ASN A 315 8.63 -22.17 -9.09
CA ASN A 315 7.20 -22.10 -8.83
C ASN A 315 6.34 -22.25 -10.11
N GLN A 316 6.75 -23.22 -10.93
CA GLN A 316 6.18 -23.43 -12.26
C GLN A 316 4.68 -23.73 -12.21
N GLU A 317 4.19 -24.49 -11.23
CA GLU A 317 2.78 -24.83 -11.07
C GLU A 317 1.92 -23.60 -10.78
N GLN A 318 2.35 -22.75 -9.85
CA GLN A 318 1.65 -21.50 -9.55
C GLN A 318 1.65 -20.56 -10.76
N GLY A 319 2.76 -20.47 -11.49
CA GLY A 319 2.86 -19.73 -12.75
C GLY A 319 1.86 -20.23 -13.80
N LYS A 320 1.78 -21.55 -14.03
CA LYS A 320 0.82 -22.19 -14.95
C LYS A 320 -0.62 -21.91 -14.53
N LYS A 321 -0.94 -22.02 -13.23
CA LYS A 321 -2.26 -21.74 -12.67
C LYS A 321 -2.65 -20.27 -12.86
N LEU A 322 -1.74 -19.33 -12.61
CA LEU A 322 -1.97 -17.90 -12.84
C LEU A 322 -2.21 -17.61 -14.31
N LEU A 323 -1.39 -18.17 -15.20
CA LEU A 323 -1.51 -17.98 -16.64
C LEU A 323 -2.90 -18.41 -17.14
N ALA A 324 -3.33 -19.63 -16.81
CA ALA A 324 -4.66 -20.14 -17.15
C ALA A 324 -5.79 -19.26 -16.56
N GLY A 325 -5.62 -18.80 -15.32
CA GLY A 325 -6.57 -17.90 -14.65
C GLY A 325 -6.72 -16.56 -15.37
N VAL A 326 -5.61 -15.95 -15.78
CA VAL A 326 -5.58 -14.67 -16.51
C VAL A 326 -6.22 -14.83 -17.89
N GLU A 327 -5.92 -15.90 -18.63
CA GLU A 327 -6.52 -16.17 -19.94
C GLU A 327 -8.04 -16.39 -19.86
N ARG A 328 -8.49 -17.14 -18.85
CA ARG A 328 -9.92 -17.33 -18.60
C ARG A 328 -10.63 -16.01 -18.33
N LYS A 329 -10.08 -15.16 -17.44
CA LYS A 329 -10.65 -13.83 -17.12
C LYS A 329 -10.69 -12.94 -18.36
N LYS A 330 -9.61 -12.88 -19.14
CA LYS A 330 -9.55 -12.13 -20.40
C LYS A 330 -10.64 -12.57 -21.39
N LYS A 331 -10.81 -13.89 -21.58
CA LYS A 331 -11.85 -14.45 -22.47
C LYS A 331 -13.26 -14.13 -21.97
N MET A 332 -13.49 -14.19 -20.65
CA MET A 332 -14.78 -13.82 -20.07
C MET A 332 -15.08 -12.33 -20.26
N GLN A 333 -14.13 -11.44 -19.98
CA GLN A 333 -14.31 -9.99 -20.18
C GLN A 333 -14.66 -9.69 -21.63
N SER A 334 -13.92 -10.25 -22.61
CA SER A 334 -14.19 -10.05 -24.04
C SER A 334 -15.61 -10.49 -24.45
N LYS A 335 -16.15 -11.57 -23.85
CA LYS A 335 -17.54 -11.99 -24.08
C LYS A 335 -18.54 -10.99 -23.51
N THR A 336 -18.28 -10.50 -22.29
CA THR A 336 -19.12 -9.49 -21.62
C THR A 336 -19.11 -8.18 -22.42
N ASP A 337 -17.94 -7.70 -22.83
CA ASP A 337 -17.77 -6.47 -23.61
C ASP A 337 -18.49 -6.58 -24.96
N LYS A 338 -18.38 -7.74 -25.65
CA LYS A 338 -19.12 -8.00 -26.89
C LYS A 338 -20.64 -7.99 -26.69
N LYS A 339 -21.14 -8.51 -25.56
CA LYS A 339 -22.57 -8.48 -25.23
C LYS A 339 -23.03 -7.05 -24.95
N LEU A 340 -22.25 -6.29 -24.17
CA LEU A 340 -22.54 -4.89 -23.85
C LEU A 340 -22.55 -4.02 -25.11
N ALA A 341 -21.56 -4.18 -25.99
CA ALA A 341 -21.50 -3.46 -27.25
C ALA A 341 -22.76 -3.68 -28.11
N LYS A 342 -23.22 -4.94 -28.23
CA LYS A 342 -24.47 -5.26 -28.93
C LYS A 342 -25.71 -4.61 -28.28
N GLN A 343 -25.76 -4.56 -26.95
CA GLN A 343 -26.86 -3.90 -26.24
C GLN A 343 -26.86 -2.39 -26.47
N ILE A 344 -25.69 -1.75 -26.42
CA ILE A 344 -25.54 -0.33 -26.71
C ILE A 344 -25.96 -0.02 -28.14
N CYS A 345 -25.54 -0.81 -29.15
CA CYS A 345 -25.97 -0.63 -30.53
C CYS A 345 -27.49 -0.68 -30.67
N ARG A 346 -28.16 -1.67 -30.06
CA ARG A 346 -29.63 -1.78 -30.08
C ARG A 346 -30.32 -0.60 -29.40
N LEU A 347 -29.76 -0.10 -28.30
CA LEU A 347 -30.30 1.09 -27.61
C LEU A 347 -30.17 2.34 -28.48
N VAL A 348 -29.03 2.51 -29.16
CA VAL A 348 -28.83 3.61 -30.10
C VAL A 348 -29.80 3.51 -31.27
N GLU A 349 -29.94 2.33 -31.89
CA GLU A 349 -30.90 2.07 -32.98
C GLU A 349 -32.35 2.37 -32.56
N SER A 350 -32.73 1.98 -31.34
CA SER A 350 -34.08 2.23 -30.81
C SER A 350 -34.32 3.73 -30.54
N ALA A 351 -33.31 4.43 -30.01
CA ALA A 351 -33.38 5.87 -29.74
C ALA A 351 -33.42 6.69 -31.04
N THR A 352 -32.65 6.28 -32.06
CA THR A 352 -32.67 6.94 -33.38
C THR A 352 -34.02 6.75 -34.07
N ALA A 353 -34.59 5.54 -34.04
CA ALA A 353 -35.90 5.28 -34.61
C ALA A 353 -37.02 6.08 -33.90
N ALA A 354 -36.96 6.22 -32.58
CA ALA A 354 -37.94 7.02 -31.82
C ALA A 354 -37.87 8.52 -32.14
N ASN A 355 -36.67 9.04 -32.41
CA ASN A 355 -36.49 10.45 -32.80
C ASN A 355 -37.03 10.73 -34.21
N GLU A 356 -36.88 9.80 -35.15
CA GLU A 356 -37.45 9.92 -36.50
C GLU A 356 -38.97 10.03 -36.44
N ILE A 357 -39.63 9.17 -35.65
CA ILE A 357 -41.09 9.22 -35.43
C ILE A 357 -41.51 10.57 -34.81
N SER A 358 -40.74 11.08 -33.85
CA SER A 358 -41.05 12.36 -33.20
C SER A 358 -40.88 13.55 -34.14
N ALA A 359 -39.91 13.50 -35.06
CA ALA A 359 -39.69 14.55 -36.05
C ALA A 359 -40.85 14.65 -37.06
N GLU A 360 -41.47 13.52 -37.44
CA GLU A 360 -42.64 13.50 -38.32
C GLU A 360 -43.90 14.10 -37.67
N ILE A 361 -44.02 14.04 -36.34
CA ILE A 361 -45.22 14.50 -35.61
C ILE A 361 -45.18 16.01 -35.33
N THR A 362 -44.03 16.68 -35.47
CA THR A 362 -43.93 18.14 -35.26
C THR A 362 -44.66 18.90 -36.38
N PRO A 363 -45.78 19.60 -36.09
CA PRO A 363 -46.54 20.30 -37.13
C PRO A 363 -45.71 21.45 -37.68
N ARG A 364 -45.61 21.54 -39.01
CA ARG A 364 -45.11 22.76 -39.68
C ARG A 364 -46.17 23.85 -39.52
N TYR A 365 -45.98 24.72 -38.53
CA TYR A 365 -46.75 25.96 -38.37
C TYR A 365 -46.22 27.05 -39.30
#